data_AF-A0A5E4JRW0-F1
#
_entry.id   AF-A0A5E4JRW0-F1
#
_cell.length_a   1.000
_cell.length_b   1.000
_cell.length_c   1.000
_cell.angle_alpha   90.00
_cell.angle_beta   90.00
_cell.angle_gamma   90.00
#
_symmetry.space_group_name_H-M   'P 1'
#
loop_
_entity.id
_entity.type
_entity.pdbx_description
1 polymer ?
#
loop_
_entity_poly.entity_id
_entity_poly.type
_entity_poly.pdbx_seq_one_letter_code
_entity_poly.pdbx_strand_id
1 'polypeptide(L)' 'MKKQINKKVIIYTLIGLIFMALTFLVDWIFIAGAAFMVYLNQRELTKNNHNNSYK' A
#
# COMPACT_ATOMS: atom_id res chain seq x y z
N MET A 1 23.53 -1.61 3.98
CA MET A 1 22.40 -1.55 3.01
C MET A 1 21.55 -0.32 3.31
N LYS A 2 21.58 0.72 2.45
CA LYS A 2 20.63 1.84 2.57
C LYS A 2 19.28 1.36 2.01
N LYS A 3 18.36 0.97 2.89
CA LYS A 3 16.97 0.67 2.52
C LYS A 3 16.33 1.98 2.06
N GLN A 4 16.27 2.23 0.76
CA GLN A 4 15.57 3.40 0.23
C GLN A 4 14.09 3.24 0.52
N ILE A 5 13.61 3.98 1.51
CA ILE A 5 12.22 3.98 1.90
C ILE A 5 11.41 4.62 0.77
N ASN A 6 10.56 3.83 0.14
CA ASN A 6 9.62 4.34 -0.86
C ASN A 6 8.49 5.10 -0.16
N LYS A 7 8.59 6.44 -0.17
CA LYS A 7 7.57 7.33 0.45
C LYS A 7 6.16 7.04 -0.05
N LYS A 8 6.00 6.67 -1.33
CA LYS A 8 4.71 6.26 -1.91
C LYS A 8 4.11 5.02 -1.25
N VAL A 9 4.95 4.03 -0.96
CA VAL A 9 4.53 2.79 -0.28
C VAL A 9 4.01 3.12 1.12
N ILE A 10 4.71 4.00 1.85
CA ILE A 10 4.25 4.44 3.18
C ILE A 10 2.86 5.07 3.10
N ILE A 11 2.64 5.97 2.14
CA ILE A 11 1.34 6.66 1.98
C ILE A 11 0.23 5.65 1.67
N TYR A 12 0.45 4.72 0.74
CA TYR A 12 -0.55 3.69 0.43
C TYR A 12 -0.84 2.77 1.60
N THR A 13 0.18 2.41 2.39
CA THR A 13 -0.01 1.60 3.61
C THR A 13 -0.83 2.36 4.66
N LEU A 14 -0.52 3.65 4.88
CA LEU A 14 -1.23 4.48 5.86
C LEU A 14 -2.72 4.64 5.49
N ILE A 15 -3.00 4.91 4.21
CA ILE A 15 -4.38 5.04 3.74
C ILE A 15 -5.10 3.68 3.79
N GLY A 16 -4.43 2.58 3.45
CA GLY A 16 -5.01 1.24 3.57
C GLY A 16 -5.44 0.92 5.01
N LEU A 17 -4.63 1.33 6.00
CA LEU A 17 -4.95 1.20 7.43
C LEU A 17 -6.20 2.02 7.83
N ILE A 18 -6.35 3.22 7.28
CA ILE A 18 -7.55 4.05 7.51
C ILE A 18 -8.80 3.37 6.95
N PHE A 19 -8.75 2.82 5.74
CA PHE A 19 -9.87 2.06 5.16
C PHE A 19 -10.18 0.79 5.98
N MET A 20 -9.15 0.13 6.50
CA MET A 20 -9.32 -1.03 7.37
C MET A 20 -10.04 -0.66 8.67
N ALA A 21 -9.67 0.47 9.29
CA ALA A 21 -10.37 0.98 10.47
C ALA A 21 -11.83 1.38 10.16
N LEU A 22 -12.06 2.05 9.02
CA LEU A 22 -13.40 2.41 8.55
C LEU A 22 -14.29 1.18 8.30
N THR A 23 -13.69 0.03 7.99
CA THR A 23 -14.44 -1.23 7.82
C THR A 23 -15.11 -1.68 9.13
N PHE A 24 -14.47 -1.44 10.27
CA PHE A 24 -15.02 -1.75 11.60
C PHE A 24 -15.92 -0.64 12.14
N LEU A 25 -15.67 0.62 11.76
CA LEU A 25 -16.39 1.79 12.28
C LEU A 25 -17.63 2.17 11.48
N VAL A 26 -17.66 1.87 10.18
CA VAL A 26 -18.71 2.33 9.26
C VAL A 26 -19.45 1.15 8.65
N ASP A 27 -18.80 0.41 7.75
CA ASP A 27 -19.45 -0.68 7.02
C ASP A 27 -18.40 -1.62 6.37
N TRP A 28 -18.76 -2.87 6.15
CA TRP A 28 -17.91 -3.86 5.49
C TRP A 28 -17.54 -3.48 4.04
N ILE A 29 -18.29 -2.58 3.38
CA ILE A 29 -17.97 -2.12 2.02
C ILE A 29 -16.59 -1.43 1.93
N PHE A 30 -16.07 -0.88 3.03
CA PHE A 30 -14.75 -0.24 3.06
C PHE A 30 -13.58 -1.23 2.90
N ILE A 31 -13.84 -2.54 3.05
CA ILE A 31 -12.85 -3.59 2.81
C ILE A 31 -12.41 -3.61 1.34
N ALA A 32 -13.30 -3.23 0.41
CA ALA A 32 -12.96 -3.11 -1.01
C ALA A 32 -11.94 -1.99 -1.25
N GLY A 33 -12.10 -0.85 -0.57
CA GLY A 33 -11.13 0.25 -0.60
C GLY A 33 -9.78 -0.14 -0.02
N ALA A 34 -9.78 -0.85 1.11
CA ALA A 34 -8.56 -1.39 1.72
C ALA A 34 -7.83 -2.36 0.78
N ALA A 35 -8.56 -3.31 0.16
CA ALA A 35 -8.01 -4.25 -0.79
C ALA A 35 -7.41 -3.56 -2.03
N PHE A 36 -8.09 -2.54 -2.56
CA PHE A 36 -7.58 -1.74 -3.67
C PHE A 36 -6.29 -1.00 -3.31
N MET A 37 -6.20 -0.40 -2.12
CA MET A 37 -4.99 0.26 -1.63
C MET A 37 -3.82 -0.72 -1.52
N VAL A 38 -4.06 -1.91 -0.98
CA VAL A 38 -3.05 -2.98 -0.86
C VAL A 38 -2.57 -3.44 -2.23
N TYR A 39 -3.49 -3.60 -3.19
CA TYR A 39 -3.13 -3.98 -4.55
C TYR A 39 -2.21 -2.93 -5.22
N LEU A 40 -2.52 -1.64 -5.11
CA LEU A 40 -1.67 -0.58 -5.63
C LEU A 40 -0.30 -0.53 -4.94
N ASN A 41 -0.27 -0.75 -3.63
CA ASN A 41 0.96 -0.81 -2.85
C ASN A 41 1.90 -1.93 -3.34
N GLN A 42 1.35 -3.14 -3.52
CA GLN A 42 2.11 -4.28 -4.05
C GLN A 42 2.61 -4.02 -5.47
N ARG A 43 1.80 -3.40 -6.34
CA ARG A 43 2.23 -3.03 -7.70
C ARG A 43 3.44 -2.09 -7.69
N GLU A 44 3.42 -1.06 -6.84
CA GLU A 44 4.51 -0.10 -6.71
C GLU A 44 5.77 -0.76 -6.11
N LEU A 45 5.61 -1.66 -5.12
CA LEU A 45 6.70 -2.45 -4.55
C LEU A 45 7.37 -3.36 -5.58
N THR A 46 6.59 -4.12 -6.36
CA THR A 46 7.12 -5.01 -7.39
C THR A 46 7.85 -4.23 -8.49
N LYS A 47 7.30 -3.09 -8.91
CA LYS A 47 7.96 -2.20 -9.89
C LYS A 47 9.29 -1.63 -9.37
N ASN A 48 9.33 -1.26 -8.08
CA ASN A 48 10.56 -0.74 -7.46
C ASN A 48 11.62 -1.81 -7.22
N ASN A 49 11.21 -3.05 -6.89
CA ASN A 49 12.14 -4.18 -6.82
C ASN A 49 12.77 -4.50 -8.18
N HIS A 50 11.99 -4.44 -9.26
CA HIS A 50 12.51 -4.62 -10.61
C HIS A 50 13.55 -3.54 -10.96
N ASN A 51 13.24 -2.26 -10.75
CA ASN A 51 14.15 -1.15 -11.09
C ASN A 51 15.44 -1.10 -10.26
N ASN A 52 15.42 -1.57 -9.01
CA ASN A 52 16.63 -1.70 -8.18
C ASN A 52 17.48 -2.93 -8.57
N SER A 53 16.94 -3.87 -9.33
CA SER A 53 17.69 -5.06 -9.78
C SER A 53 18.54 -4.79 -11.03
N TYR A 54 18.34 -3.65 -11.71
CA TYR A 54 19.12 -3.22 -12.88
C TYR A 54 19.97 -1.96 -12.61
N LYS A 55 20.08 -1.53 -11.35
CA LYS A 55 20.98 -0.46 -10.89
C LYS A 55 22.08 -1.05 -10.03
#